data_AF-A0A6G6CCR0-F1
#
_entry.id   AF-A0A6G6CCR0-F1
#
_cell.length_a   1.000
_cell.length_b   1.000
_cell.length_c   1.000
_cell.angle_alpha   90.00
_cell.angle_beta   90.00
_cell.angle_gamma   90.00
#
_symmetry.space_group_name_H-M   'P 1'
#
loop_
_entity.id
_entity.type
_entity.pdbx_description
1 polymer ?
#
loop_
_entity_poly.entity_id
_entity_poly.type
_entity_poly.pdbx_seq_one_letter_code
_entity_poly.pdbx_strand_id
1 'polypeptide(L)'
;EYKRQVLNCLHIIAMYNRIRKNPKAPFVPRTVIIGGKAAPGYHMAKMIIKLITSVANVVNNDPLVGNNLKVIFLENYRVSLAEKVIPATDLSQQISTAGTEASGTGNMKFMLNGALTIGTMDGANVEIAEEAGEENLFIFGMRVEDVAALDKEGYDAMKYYKKNPELKQVMDQITGGFFCPQNPELFKDLTNMLFKHDRFKVF
;
A
#
# COMPACT_ATOMS: atom_id res chain seq x y z
N GLU A 1 -2.55 -2.16 -10.71
CA GLU A 1 -2.72 -3.16 -9.64
C GLU A 1 -1.39 -3.71 -9.12
N TYR A 2 -0.47 -4.16 -10.00
CA TYR A 2 0.81 -4.77 -9.59
C TYR A 2 1.72 -3.91 -8.70
N LYS A 3 1.61 -2.57 -8.76
CA LYS A 3 2.31 -1.63 -7.86
C LYS A 3 1.75 -1.60 -6.42
N ARG A 4 0.68 -2.38 -6.16
CA ARG A 4 0.07 -2.70 -4.86
C ARG A 4 -0.25 -1.52 -3.95
N GLN A 5 -0.79 -0.43 -4.50
CA GLN A 5 -1.33 0.67 -3.69
C GLN A 5 -2.50 0.23 -2.81
N VAL A 6 -3.19 -0.86 -3.18
CA VAL A 6 -4.12 -1.55 -2.28
C VAL A 6 -3.42 -2.06 -1.03
N LEU A 7 -2.28 -2.76 -1.15
CA LEU A 7 -1.51 -3.24 0.01
C LEU A 7 -1.16 -2.10 0.96
N ASN A 8 -0.67 -0.98 0.42
CA ASN A 8 -0.41 0.21 1.23
C ASN A 8 -1.70 0.72 1.91
N CYS A 9 -2.83 0.75 1.18
CA CYS A 9 -4.12 1.13 1.74
C CYS A 9 -4.59 0.19 2.86
N LEU A 10 -4.41 -1.12 2.73
CA LEU A 10 -4.74 -2.10 3.77
C LEU A 10 -3.88 -1.86 5.02
N HIS A 11 -2.59 -1.57 4.83
CA HIS A 11 -1.68 -1.24 5.93
C HIS A 11 -2.07 0.08 6.64
N ILE A 12 -2.49 1.11 5.90
CA ILE A 12 -3.03 2.35 6.48
C ILE A 12 -4.24 2.04 7.39
N ILE A 13 -5.15 1.18 6.95
CA ILE A 13 -6.33 0.79 7.74
C ILE A 13 -5.91 -0.02 8.98
N ALA A 14 -4.95 -0.92 8.84
CA ALA A 14 -4.40 -1.66 9.98
C ALA A 14 -3.78 -0.71 11.02
N MET A 15 -2.98 0.28 10.57
CA MET A 15 -2.44 1.33 11.44
C MET A 15 -3.55 2.15 12.13
N TYR A 16 -4.56 2.57 11.37
CA TYR A 16 -5.73 3.27 11.90
C TYR A 16 -6.41 2.46 13.02
N ASN A 17 -6.62 1.16 12.80
CA ASN A 17 -7.22 0.27 13.79
C ASN A 17 -6.36 0.11 15.05
N ARG A 18 -5.03 -0.02 14.89
CA ARG A 18 -4.08 -0.08 16.01
C ARG A 18 -4.11 1.19 16.85
N ILE A 19 -4.10 2.36 16.20
CA ILE A 19 -4.18 3.67 16.87
C ILE A 19 -5.49 3.78 17.64
N ARG A 20 -6.63 3.49 17.01
CA ARG A 20 -7.92 3.56 17.69
C ARG A 20 -8.06 2.59 18.86
N LYS A 21 -7.46 1.40 18.77
CA LYS A 21 -7.48 0.40 19.84
C LYS A 21 -6.71 0.87 21.08
N ASN A 22 -5.61 1.58 20.90
CA ASN A 22 -4.86 2.17 22.01
C ASN A 22 -4.32 3.56 21.66
N PRO A 23 -5.15 4.62 21.72
CA PRO A 23 -4.77 5.96 21.26
C PRO A 23 -3.61 6.59 22.03
N LYS A 24 -3.32 6.10 23.24
CA LYS A 24 -2.24 6.58 24.11
C LYS A 24 -0.92 5.82 23.92
N ALA A 25 -0.88 4.80 23.06
CA ALA A 25 0.37 4.10 22.76
C ALA A 25 1.36 5.04 22.04
N PRO A 26 2.67 4.82 22.21
CA PRO A 26 3.71 5.69 21.64
C PRO A 26 3.93 5.44 20.14
N PHE A 27 2.94 5.77 19.31
CA PHE A 27 3.08 5.72 17.86
C PHE A 27 3.97 6.85 17.36
N VAL A 28 4.92 6.54 16.47
CA VAL A 28 5.62 7.57 15.69
C VAL A 28 4.63 8.14 14.67
N PRO A 29 4.35 9.46 14.67
CA PRO A 29 3.44 10.08 13.72
C PRO A 29 3.83 9.82 12.26
N ARG A 30 2.85 9.53 11.40
CA ARG A 30 3.10 9.29 9.97
C ARG A 30 2.15 10.08 9.08
N THR A 31 2.68 10.67 8.02
CA THR A 31 1.91 11.22 6.91
C THR A 31 2.15 10.36 5.68
N VAL A 32 1.14 9.59 5.28
CA VAL A 32 1.22 8.75 4.09
C VAL A 32 0.78 9.56 2.88
N ILE A 33 1.74 9.88 2.01
CA ILE A 33 1.51 10.65 0.78
C ILE A 33 1.45 9.68 -0.40
N ILE A 34 0.36 9.72 -1.15
CA ILE A 34 0.16 8.89 -2.34
C ILE A 34 -0.05 9.82 -3.53
N GLY A 35 0.70 9.61 -4.61
CA GLY A 35 0.53 10.34 -5.87
C GLY A 35 0.46 9.39 -7.04
N GLY A 36 -0.46 9.63 -7.98
CA GLY A 36 -0.59 8.80 -9.17
C GLY A 36 -1.78 9.15 -10.04
N LYS A 37 -1.83 8.52 -11.22
CA LYS A 37 -2.95 8.61 -12.16
C LYS A 37 -3.37 7.20 -12.58
N ALA A 38 -4.66 7.00 -12.73
CA ALA A 38 -5.21 5.81 -13.39
C ALA A 38 -5.50 6.13 -14.85
N ALA A 39 -5.24 5.17 -15.74
CA ALA A 39 -5.65 5.30 -17.14
C ALA A 39 -7.19 5.43 -17.23
N PRO A 40 -7.74 6.16 -18.22
CA PRO A 40 -9.17 6.50 -18.25
C PRO A 40 -10.11 5.29 -18.17
N GLY A 41 -9.78 4.21 -18.87
CA GLY A 41 -10.55 2.95 -18.91
C GLY A 41 -10.18 1.95 -17.81
N TYR A 42 -9.19 2.24 -16.96
CA TYR A 42 -8.74 1.29 -15.94
C TYR A 42 -9.61 1.40 -14.69
N HIS A 43 -10.76 0.75 -14.73
CA HIS A 43 -11.76 0.80 -13.66
C HIS A 43 -11.18 0.40 -12.29
N MET A 44 -10.47 -0.73 -12.19
CA MET A 44 -9.92 -1.19 -10.91
C MET A 44 -8.93 -0.18 -10.32
N ALA A 45 -8.04 0.41 -11.13
CA ALA A 45 -7.11 1.43 -10.66
C ALA A 45 -7.84 2.69 -10.14
N LYS A 46 -8.94 3.11 -10.80
CA LYS A 46 -9.80 4.20 -10.31
C LYS A 46 -10.48 3.84 -8.99
N MET A 47 -10.93 2.59 -8.84
CA MET A 47 -11.53 2.11 -7.59
C MET A 47 -10.52 2.10 -6.44
N ILE A 48 -9.25 1.77 -6.70
CA ILE A 48 -8.17 1.85 -5.70
C ILE A 48 -7.95 3.30 -5.26
N ILE A 49 -7.91 4.26 -6.19
CA ILE A 49 -7.83 5.69 -5.86
C ILE A 49 -9.04 6.12 -5.02
N LYS A 50 -10.25 5.69 -5.40
CA LYS A 50 -11.47 5.98 -4.65
C LYS A 50 -11.42 5.40 -3.23
N LEU A 51 -10.92 4.18 -3.05
CA LEU A 51 -10.75 3.57 -1.73
C LEU A 51 -9.76 4.38 -0.87
N ILE A 52 -8.59 4.72 -1.41
CA ILE A 52 -7.56 5.50 -0.70
C ILE A 52 -8.12 6.85 -0.24
N THR A 53 -8.83 7.56 -1.12
CA THR A 53 -9.42 8.86 -0.79
C THR A 53 -10.56 8.75 0.22
N SER A 54 -11.38 7.70 0.15
CA SER A 54 -12.40 7.38 1.16
C SER A 54 -11.78 7.06 2.53
N VAL A 55 -10.72 6.25 2.57
CA VAL A 55 -9.98 5.94 3.80
C VAL A 55 -9.33 7.20 4.36
N ALA A 56 -8.70 8.02 3.51
CA ALA A 56 -8.09 9.29 3.92
C ALA A 56 -9.11 10.22 4.58
N ASN A 57 -10.33 10.32 4.03
CA ASN A 57 -11.39 11.13 4.64
C ASN A 57 -11.76 10.66 6.05
N VAL A 58 -11.86 9.36 6.28
CA VAL A 58 -12.14 8.82 7.62
C VAL A 58 -10.97 9.03 8.57
N VAL A 59 -9.76 8.64 8.16
CA VAL A 59 -8.54 8.72 8.99
C VAL A 59 -8.24 10.17 9.39
N ASN A 60 -8.30 11.10 8.43
CA ASN A 60 -7.89 12.48 8.68
C ASN A 60 -8.84 13.24 9.61
N ASN A 61 -10.10 12.83 9.68
CA ASN A 61 -11.16 13.47 10.48
C ASN A 61 -11.47 12.73 11.78
N ASP A 62 -10.78 11.63 12.10
CA ASP A 62 -10.98 10.90 13.35
C ASP A 62 -10.20 11.56 14.51
N PRO A 63 -10.86 12.13 15.52
CA PRO A 63 -10.18 12.81 16.62
C PRO A 63 -9.34 11.86 17.49
N LEU A 64 -9.64 10.55 17.51
CA LEU A 64 -8.82 9.57 18.23
C LEU A 64 -7.48 9.30 17.53
N VAL A 65 -7.43 9.52 16.22
CA VAL A 65 -6.19 9.40 15.44
C VAL A 65 -5.35 10.66 15.56
N GLY A 66 -5.99 11.84 15.54
CA GLY A 66 -5.32 13.12 15.68
C GLY A 66 -4.20 13.30 14.65
N ASN A 67 -2.99 13.60 15.13
CA ASN A 67 -1.79 13.76 14.29
C ASN A 67 -0.94 12.49 14.17
N ASN A 68 -1.35 11.37 14.76
CA ASN A 68 -0.57 10.13 14.70
C ASN A 68 -0.58 9.50 13.30
N LEU A 69 -1.63 9.72 12.52
CA LEU A 69 -1.72 9.25 11.14
C LEU A 69 -2.51 10.23 10.28
N LYS A 70 -1.91 10.66 9.17
CA LYS A 70 -2.56 11.42 8.10
C LYS A 70 -2.34 10.73 6.76
N VAL A 71 -3.32 10.84 5.86
CA VAL A 71 -3.26 10.27 4.52
C VAL A 71 -3.58 11.36 3.50
N ILE A 72 -2.68 11.59 2.55
CA ILE A 72 -2.81 12.65 1.55
C ILE A 72 -2.72 12.01 0.17
N PHE A 73 -3.73 12.25 -0.67
CA PHE A 73 -3.67 11.91 -2.08
C PHE A 73 -3.33 13.16 -2.89
N LEU A 74 -2.19 13.17 -3.56
CA LEU A 74 -1.77 14.28 -4.42
C LEU A 74 -2.43 14.18 -5.77
N GLU A 75 -3.35 15.10 -6.02
CA GLU A 75 -4.03 15.22 -7.30
C GLU A 75 -3.06 15.58 -8.43
N ASN A 76 -3.32 15.02 -9.61
CA ASN A 76 -2.57 15.32 -10.83
C ASN A 76 -1.04 15.21 -10.66
N TYR A 77 -0.57 14.14 -10.00
CA TYR A 77 0.86 13.89 -9.82
C TYR A 77 1.62 14.01 -11.15
N ARG A 78 2.68 14.82 -11.12
CA ARG A 78 3.51 15.24 -12.26
C ARG A 78 4.89 15.65 -11.76
N VAL A 79 5.83 15.90 -12.68
CA VAL A 79 7.22 16.23 -12.37
C VAL A 79 7.35 17.35 -11.34
N SER A 80 6.64 18.46 -11.50
CA SER A 80 6.70 19.59 -10.55
C SER A 80 6.20 19.26 -9.12
N LEU A 81 5.37 18.23 -8.96
CA LEU A 81 5.01 17.73 -7.63
C LEU A 81 6.07 16.74 -7.12
N ALA A 82 6.61 15.90 -8.00
CA ALA A 82 7.70 14.98 -7.66
C ALA A 82 8.93 15.72 -7.13
N GLU A 83 9.31 16.85 -7.75
CA GLU A 83 10.41 17.73 -7.29
C GLU A 83 10.26 18.21 -5.85
N LYS A 84 9.02 18.30 -5.34
CA LYS A 84 8.74 18.70 -3.95
C LYS A 84 8.65 17.51 -3.00
N VAL A 85 8.04 16.42 -3.46
CA VAL A 85 7.77 15.25 -2.62
C VAL A 85 9.03 14.43 -2.39
N ILE A 86 9.85 14.24 -3.43
CA ILE A 86 11.02 13.35 -3.36
C ILE A 86 12.01 13.81 -2.29
N PRO A 87 12.43 15.09 -2.22
CA PRO A 87 13.36 15.55 -1.18
C PRO A 87 12.76 15.59 0.23
N ALA A 88 11.43 15.53 0.36
CA ALA A 88 10.73 15.61 1.64
C ALA A 88 10.32 14.22 2.18
N THR A 89 10.78 13.13 1.56
CA THR A 89 10.33 11.77 1.88
C THR A 89 11.32 11.07 2.79
N ASP A 90 10.84 10.58 3.94
CA ASP A 90 11.65 9.74 4.83
C ASP A 90 11.69 8.27 4.37
N LEU A 91 10.54 7.75 3.88
CA LEU A 91 10.36 6.34 3.55
C LEU A 91 9.71 6.17 2.17
N SER A 92 10.42 5.53 1.25
CA SER A 92 10.02 5.25 -0.12
C SER A 92 9.34 3.88 -0.26
N GLN A 93 8.08 3.87 -0.71
CA GLN A 93 7.28 2.65 -0.88
C GLN A 93 7.50 2.02 -2.26
N GLN A 94 8.28 0.93 -2.32
CA GLN A 94 8.64 0.22 -3.55
C GLN A 94 8.13 -1.23 -3.50
N ILE A 95 6.81 -1.36 -3.47
CA ILE A 95 6.12 -2.56 -3.02
C ILE A 95 5.45 -3.34 -4.16
N SER A 96 6.01 -3.37 -5.36
CA SER A 96 5.49 -4.21 -6.46
C SER A 96 5.51 -5.70 -6.07
N THR A 97 4.72 -6.54 -6.75
CA THR A 97 4.87 -8.00 -6.56
C THR A 97 6.21 -8.42 -7.16
N ALA A 98 7.00 -9.24 -6.49
CA ALA A 98 8.28 -9.68 -7.03
C ALA A 98 8.11 -10.32 -8.42
N GLY A 99 8.95 -9.90 -9.38
CA GLY A 99 8.91 -10.31 -10.78
C GLY A 99 7.99 -9.47 -11.66
N THR A 100 7.47 -8.32 -11.19
CA THR A 100 6.54 -7.49 -11.98
C THR A 100 7.05 -6.10 -12.31
N GLU A 101 7.94 -5.52 -11.50
CA GLU A 101 8.63 -4.27 -11.83
C GLU A 101 9.94 -4.59 -12.55
N ALA A 102 10.07 -4.14 -13.80
CA ALA A 102 11.28 -4.38 -14.57
C ALA A 102 12.51 -3.62 -14.05
N SER A 103 12.29 -2.45 -13.45
CA SER A 103 13.36 -1.60 -12.88
C SER A 103 12.73 -0.66 -11.85
N GLY A 104 12.26 0.50 -12.29
CA GLY A 104 11.78 1.58 -11.43
C GLY A 104 12.85 2.66 -11.32
N THR A 105 12.47 3.91 -11.61
CA THR A 105 13.38 5.08 -11.49
C THR A 105 12.97 6.02 -10.37
N GLY A 106 11.79 5.81 -9.77
CA GLY A 106 11.33 6.56 -8.61
C GLY A 106 12.15 6.21 -7.37
N ASN A 107 12.37 4.91 -7.11
CA ASN A 107 13.22 4.40 -6.04
C ASN A 107 14.62 5.03 -6.04
N MET A 108 15.29 5.11 -7.20
CA MET A 108 16.61 5.73 -7.33
C MET A 108 16.58 7.21 -6.91
N LYS A 109 15.56 7.96 -7.36
CA LYS A 109 15.42 9.38 -6.99
C LYS A 109 15.22 9.56 -5.49
N PHE A 110 14.40 8.71 -4.87
CA PHE A 110 14.16 8.75 -3.43
C PHE A 110 15.43 8.41 -2.64
N MET A 111 16.14 7.34 -3.03
CA MET A 111 17.40 6.94 -2.41
C MET A 111 18.44 8.05 -2.47
N LEU A 112 18.64 8.66 -3.65
CA LEU A 112 19.58 9.78 -3.83
C LEU A 112 19.22 11.02 -3.01
N ASN A 113 17.97 11.13 -2.55
CA ASN A 113 17.50 12.22 -1.69
C ASN A 113 17.42 11.80 -0.20
N GLY A 114 18.00 10.66 0.18
CA GLY A 114 18.11 10.22 1.58
C GLY A 114 16.90 9.48 2.14
N ALA A 115 15.90 9.14 1.30
CA ALA A 115 14.77 8.33 1.73
C ALA A 115 15.17 6.85 1.86
N LEU A 116 14.80 6.21 2.96
CA LEU A 116 14.96 4.76 3.13
C LEU A 116 13.94 4.01 2.28
N THR A 117 14.31 2.89 1.68
CA THR A 117 13.39 2.09 0.88
C THR A 117 12.73 1.02 1.73
N ILE A 118 11.40 0.92 1.66
CA ILE A 118 10.63 -0.27 2.05
C ILE A 118 10.08 -0.92 0.79
N GLY A 119 10.44 -2.17 0.54
CA GLY A 119 10.14 -2.76 -0.74
C GLY A 119 10.32 -4.27 -0.82
N THR A 120 9.83 -4.81 -1.92
CA THR A 120 10.10 -6.19 -2.33
C THR A 120 11.44 -6.28 -3.04
N MET A 121 11.99 -7.49 -3.08
CA MET A 121 13.16 -7.81 -3.88
C MET A 121 12.76 -7.96 -5.36
N ASP A 122 12.55 -6.81 -6.02
CA ASP A 122 12.02 -6.68 -7.38
C ASP A 122 12.64 -5.47 -8.10
N GLY A 123 12.80 -5.58 -9.42
CA GLY A 123 13.36 -4.51 -10.25
C GLY A 123 14.67 -3.92 -9.70
N ALA A 124 14.77 -2.59 -9.74
CA ALA A 124 15.96 -1.86 -9.28
C ALA A 124 16.11 -1.82 -7.75
N ASN A 125 15.17 -2.37 -6.96
CA ASN A 125 15.41 -2.53 -5.53
C ASN A 125 16.51 -3.57 -5.25
N VAL A 126 16.69 -4.55 -6.14
CA VAL A 126 17.78 -5.53 -6.05
C VAL A 126 19.13 -4.82 -6.16
N GLU A 127 19.30 -4.03 -7.22
CA GLU A 127 20.51 -3.24 -7.48
C GLU A 127 20.78 -2.24 -6.34
N ILE A 128 19.73 -1.59 -5.82
CA ILE A 128 19.86 -0.68 -4.67
C ILE A 128 20.33 -1.45 -3.42
N ALA A 129 19.81 -2.64 -3.15
CA ALA A 129 20.23 -3.45 -2.00
C ALA A 129 21.69 -3.93 -2.14
N GLU A 130 22.12 -4.27 -3.36
CA GLU A 130 23.51 -4.66 -3.65
C GLU A 130 24.48 -3.49 -3.43
N GLU A 131 24.14 -2.28 -3.87
CA GLU A 131 25.00 -1.10 -3.77
C GLU A 131 24.98 -0.45 -2.37
N ALA A 132 23.79 -0.40 -1.74
CA ALA A 132 23.61 0.25 -0.44
C ALA A 132 23.85 -0.67 0.76
N GLY A 133 23.87 -1.99 0.55
CA GLY A 133 23.76 -2.98 1.62
C GLY A 133 22.29 -3.21 2.02
N GLU A 134 21.87 -4.47 2.07
CA GLU A 134 20.50 -4.87 2.43
C GLU A 134 20.10 -4.39 3.83
N GLU A 135 21.07 -4.25 4.75
CA GLU A 135 20.87 -3.72 6.10
C GLU A 135 20.41 -2.25 6.14
N ASN A 136 20.60 -1.50 5.06
CA ASN A 136 20.17 -0.11 4.93
C ASN A 136 18.78 0.02 4.26
N LEU A 137 18.11 -1.11 4.00
CA LEU A 137 16.78 -1.18 3.42
C LEU A 137 15.81 -1.97 4.31
N PHE A 138 14.51 -1.70 4.14
CA PHE A 138 13.44 -2.51 4.72
C PHE A 138 12.87 -3.45 3.65
N ILE A 139 13.62 -4.52 3.36
CA ILE A 139 13.16 -5.55 2.42
C ILE A 139 12.11 -6.45 3.07
N PHE A 140 11.04 -6.76 2.34
CA PHE A 140 10.00 -7.67 2.81
C PHE A 140 9.34 -8.46 1.67
N GLY A 141 8.55 -9.46 2.07
CA GLY A 141 7.68 -10.22 1.18
C GLY A 141 8.39 -11.38 0.49
N MET A 142 7.65 -12.01 -0.43
CA MET A 142 8.14 -13.12 -1.24
C MET A 142 9.16 -12.66 -2.27
N ARG A 143 10.14 -13.52 -2.54
CA ARG A 143 11.03 -13.39 -3.71
C ARG A 143 10.34 -13.94 -4.96
N VAL A 144 10.94 -13.76 -6.13
CA VAL A 144 10.36 -14.17 -7.43
C VAL A 144 10.09 -15.67 -7.45
N GLU A 145 11.00 -16.46 -6.87
CA GLU A 145 10.92 -17.92 -6.84
C GLU A 145 9.77 -18.38 -5.92
N ASP A 146 9.58 -17.71 -4.79
CA ASP A 146 8.50 -17.97 -3.84
C ASP A 146 7.13 -17.67 -4.47
N VAL A 147 7.01 -16.57 -5.23
CA VAL A 147 5.77 -16.24 -5.97
C VAL A 147 5.45 -17.34 -6.97
N ALA A 148 6.45 -17.79 -7.73
CA ALA A 148 6.27 -18.86 -8.71
C ALA A 148 5.93 -20.22 -8.07
N ALA A 149 6.51 -20.52 -6.90
CA ALA A 149 6.20 -21.71 -6.13
C ALA A 149 4.76 -21.68 -5.61
N LEU A 150 4.34 -20.56 -5.00
CA LEU A 150 2.99 -20.38 -4.47
C LEU A 150 1.92 -20.46 -5.57
N ASP A 151 2.21 -19.94 -6.76
CA ASP A 151 1.32 -20.08 -7.91
C ASP A 151 1.15 -21.53 -8.37
N LYS A 152 2.22 -22.34 -8.31
CA LYS A 152 2.14 -23.78 -8.62
C LYS A 152 1.38 -24.57 -7.56
N GLU A 153 1.51 -24.20 -6.29
CA GLU A 153 0.79 -24.84 -5.18
C GLU A 153 -0.72 -24.56 -5.19
N GLY A 154 -1.15 -23.48 -5.84
CA GLY A 154 -2.54 -23.03 -5.85
C GLY A 154 -2.82 -22.06 -4.70
N TYR A 155 -2.47 -20.80 -4.94
CA TYR A 155 -2.75 -19.69 -4.04
C TYR A 155 -4.24 -19.56 -3.69
N ASP A 156 -4.54 -19.39 -2.40
CA ASP A 156 -5.89 -19.17 -1.89
C ASP A 156 -5.90 -18.02 -0.87
N ALA A 157 -6.35 -16.84 -1.33
CA ALA A 157 -6.46 -15.63 -0.52
C ALA A 157 -7.32 -15.83 0.75
N MET A 158 -8.31 -16.73 0.72
CA MET A 158 -9.16 -16.98 1.88
C MET A 158 -8.39 -17.61 3.04
N LYS A 159 -7.32 -18.35 2.79
CA LYS A 159 -6.45 -18.89 3.85
C LYS A 159 -5.79 -17.76 4.64
N TYR A 160 -5.27 -16.75 3.94
CA TYR A 160 -4.61 -15.59 4.54
C TYR A 160 -5.61 -14.72 5.31
N TYR A 161 -6.76 -14.41 4.68
CA TYR A 161 -7.84 -13.66 5.33
C TYR A 161 -8.33 -14.34 6.62
N LYS A 162 -8.49 -15.67 6.63
CA LYS A 162 -8.94 -16.40 7.84
C LYS A 162 -7.85 -16.49 8.92
N LYS A 163 -6.58 -16.55 8.52
CA LYS A 163 -5.43 -16.74 9.43
C LYS A 163 -4.98 -15.45 10.12
N ASN A 164 -5.10 -14.30 9.45
CA ASN A 164 -4.60 -13.02 9.95
C ASN A 164 -5.77 -12.14 10.46
N PRO A 165 -5.91 -11.95 11.80
CA PRO A 165 -7.00 -11.17 12.37
C PRO A 165 -7.00 -9.69 11.97
N GLU A 166 -5.83 -9.09 11.78
CA GLU A 166 -5.74 -7.69 11.35
C GLU A 166 -6.19 -7.53 9.89
N LEU A 167 -5.73 -8.42 9.01
CA LEU A 167 -6.20 -8.44 7.63
C LEU A 167 -7.71 -8.68 7.57
N LYS A 168 -8.23 -9.61 8.38
CA LYS A 168 -9.66 -9.85 8.47
C LYS A 168 -10.43 -8.59 8.86
N GLN A 169 -10.00 -7.91 9.92
CA GLN A 169 -10.64 -6.67 10.37
C GLN A 169 -10.63 -5.59 9.28
N VAL A 170 -9.49 -5.40 8.61
CA VAL A 170 -9.35 -4.42 7.52
C VAL A 170 -10.34 -4.74 6.39
N MET A 171 -10.36 -6.00 5.94
CA MET A 171 -11.21 -6.42 4.84
C MET A 171 -12.69 -6.34 5.21
N ASP A 172 -13.06 -6.73 6.44
CA ASP A 172 -14.42 -6.63 6.97
C ASP A 172 -14.91 -5.18 7.00
N GLN A 173 -14.06 -4.21 7.35
CA GLN A 173 -14.40 -2.79 7.31
C GLN A 173 -14.65 -2.29 5.88
N ILE A 174 -13.83 -2.73 4.92
CA ILE A 174 -14.01 -2.35 3.50
C ILE A 174 -15.30 -2.96 2.96
N THR A 175 -15.54 -4.26 3.17
CA THR A 175 -16.75 -4.95 2.70
C THR A 175 -18.00 -4.49 3.42
N GLY A 176 -17.89 -4.10 4.69
CA GLY A 176 -19.00 -3.61 5.50
C GLY A 176 -19.36 -2.14 5.24
N GLY A 177 -18.72 -1.48 4.27
CA GLY A 177 -19.03 -0.10 3.90
C GLY A 177 -18.53 0.96 4.89
N PHE A 178 -17.64 0.63 5.83
CA PHE A 178 -17.16 1.56 6.87
C PHE A 178 -16.57 2.85 6.27
N PHE A 179 -15.86 2.74 5.14
CA PHE A 179 -15.23 3.88 4.46
C PHE A 179 -16.13 4.58 3.43
N CYS A 180 -17.33 4.05 3.16
CA CYS A 180 -18.35 4.70 2.33
C CYS A 180 -19.76 4.29 2.76
N PRO A 181 -20.26 4.78 3.91
CA PRO A 181 -21.55 4.35 4.45
C PRO A 181 -22.75 4.65 3.54
N GLN A 182 -22.63 5.67 2.68
CA GLN A 182 -23.68 6.05 1.73
C GLN A 182 -23.79 5.09 0.53
N ASN A 183 -22.72 4.32 0.26
CA ASN A 183 -22.71 3.28 -0.76
C ASN A 183 -21.84 2.10 -0.29
N PRO A 184 -22.36 1.25 0.61
CA PRO A 184 -21.58 0.17 1.23
C PRO A 184 -20.99 -0.84 0.22
N GLU A 185 -21.67 -1.04 -0.91
CA GLU A 185 -21.26 -1.97 -1.96
C GLU A 185 -20.25 -1.37 -2.95
N LEU A 186 -19.85 -0.09 -2.79
CA LEU A 186 -18.97 0.63 -3.73
C LEU A 186 -17.67 -0.12 -4.02
N PHE A 187 -17.10 -0.82 -3.04
CA PHE A 187 -15.82 -1.53 -3.16
C PHE A 187 -15.99 -3.04 -3.37
N LYS A 188 -17.20 -3.51 -3.71
CA LYS A 188 -17.49 -4.94 -3.90
C LYS A 188 -16.62 -5.58 -4.97
N ASP A 189 -16.43 -4.92 -6.11
CA ASP A 189 -15.61 -5.47 -7.20
C ASP A 189 -14.13 -5.57 -6.82
N LEU A 190 -13.62 -4.57 -6.10
CA LEU A 190 -12.24 -4.56 -5.59
C LEU A 190 -12.03 -5.68 -4.56
N THR A 191 -12.94 -5.82 -3.60
CA THR A 191 -12.84 -6.86 -2.56
C THR A 191 -13.03 -8.26 -3.15
N ASN A 192 -13.96 -8.44 -4.09
CA ASN A 192 -14.12 -9.69 -4.84
C ASN A 192 -12.86 -10.05 -5.62
N MET A 193 -12.21 -9.07 -6.27
CA MET A 193 -10.94 -9.30 -6.97
C MET A 193 -9.88 -9.82 -5.99
N LEU A 194 -9.78 -9.24 -4.78
CA LEU A 194 -8.83 -9.70 -3.77
C LEU A 194 -9.18 -11.10 -3.21
N PHE A 195 -10.44 -11.38 -2.93
CA PHE A 195 -10.81 -12.69 -2.37
C PHE A 195 -10.74 -13.83 -3.38
N LYS A 196 -11.04 -13.56 -4.66
CA LYS A 196 -11.16 -14.62 -5.68
C LYS A 196 -9.93 -14.78 -6.55
N HIS A 197 -9.19 -13.70 -6.80
CA HIS A 197 -8.12 -13.70 -7.78
C HIS A 197 -6.79 -13.32 -7.17
N ASP A 198 -6.74 -12.22 -6.41
CA ASP A 198 -5.55 -11.58 -5.83
C ASP A 198 -4.24 -11.96 -6.55
N ARG A 199 -4.21 -11.62 -7.84
CA ARG A 199 -3.15 -11.99 -8.77
C ARG A 199 -1.77 -11.53 -8.29
N PHE A 200 -1.75 -10.48 -7.49
CA PHE A 200 -0.58 -9.77 -7.01
C PHE A 200 -0.25 -10.05 -5.53
N LYS A 201 -0.86 -11.08 -4.93
CA LYS A 201 -0.52 -11.59 -3.59
C LYS A 201 -0.45 -10.44 -2.57
N VAL A 202 -1.58 -9.75 -2.47
CA VAL A 202 -1.77 -8.61 -1.56
C VAL A 202 -2.00 -9.09 -0.14
N PHE A 203 -2.61 -10.27 0.07
CA PHE A 203 -2.88 -10.82 1.41
C PHE A 203 -1.70 -11.53 2.06
#